data_AF-A0A1H0CG34-F1
#
_entry.id   AF-A0A1H0CG34-F1
#
_cell.length_a   1.000
_cell.length_b   1.000
_cell.length_c   1.000
_cell.angle_alpha   90.00
_cell.angle_beta   90.00
_cell.angle_gamma   90.00
#
_symmetry.space_group_name_H-M   'P 1'
#
loop_
_entity.id
_entity.type
_entity.pdbx_description
1 polymer ?
#
loop_
_entity_poly.entity_id
_entity_poly.type
_entity_poly.pdbx_seq_one_letter_code
_entity_poly.pdbx_strand_id
1 'polypeptide(L)'
;MSLTGYRIGVTAARKVEEQVQLFERRGATVVWAPALSLEPNQVDDASLRAATDEVLSRPIDLFLATTGIGMKAWFNAAEQWGMLDQLLAALGSAEILARGPKSVGALRRRGLRELWAPESEEFEDVLEHLRGRDLAGQRIVVQEHGQSLSMVAHALRRRGADVTTVTVYRVASADDPEPMFHLIDEIADRALHAVTFTSAPAVAALMEAAGSTGRREEVVGAFQADVIASCVGPVTAAAFEMWGVPSIYPDRSRLVAMVKQLETELPSRATGHSFEVAGHTLLLHGDEVLLDGVEVKLSPAPFAVLQALLVNPGHVVSRRELLSYLPSGIAGSEHAVEMAVARLRAAIGTRMIQTVVKRGYRLAVSQ
;
A
#
# COMPACT_ATOMS: atom_id res chain seq x y z
N MET A 1 -15.61 15.57 -20.19
CA MET A 1 -15.60 15.21 -18.76
C MET A 1 -14.27 14.52 -18.49
N SER A 2 -13.52 14.94 -17.48
CA SER A 2 -12.10 14.59 -17.29
C SER A 2 -11.85 13.12 -16.98
N LEU A 3 -12.87 12.41 -16.50
CA LEU A 3 -12.80 10.99 -16.17
C LEU A 3 -13.76 10.13 -17.03
N THR A 4 -14.19 10.62 -18.20
CA THR A 4 -15.00 9.81 -19.12
C THR A 4 -14.25 8.56 -19.56
N GLY A 5 -14.90 7.39 -19.44
CA GLY A 5 -14.34 6.09 -19.83
C GLY A 5 -13.61 5.35 -18.71
N TYR A 6 -13.30 6.01 -17.57
CA TYR A 6 -12.66 5.35 -16.44
C TYR A 6 -13.69 4.66 -15.54
N ARG A 7 -13.36 3.43 -15.13
CA ARG A 7 -14.05 2.64 -14.11
C ARG A 7 -13.27 2.70 -12.80
N ILE A 8 -13.91 3.14 -11.72
CA ILE A 8 -13.27 3.39 -10.43
C ILE A 8 -13.99 2.61 -9.32
N GLY A 9 -13.23 1.78 -8.60
CA GLY A 9 -13.67 1.11 -7.38
C GLY A 9 -13.72 2.06 -6.18
N VAL A 10 -14.80 2.02 -5.40
CA VAL A 10 -14.96 2.79 -4.16
C VAL A 10 -15.19 1.86 -2.99
N THR A 11 -14.28 1.90 -2.00
CA THR A 11 -14.35 1.05 -0.80
C THR A 11 -14.98 1.72 0.42
N ALA A 12 -15.31 3.01 0.31
CA ALA A 12 -15.84 3.79 1.42
C ALA A 12 -17.20 3.26 1.87
N ALA A 13 -17.33 3.00 3.17
CA ALA A 13 -18.61 2.70 3.79
C ALA A 13 -19.39 3.99 4.08
N ARG A 14 -18.73 5.02 4.64
CA ARG A 14 -19.37 6.29 5.02
C ARG A 14 -19.12 7.38 3.98
N LYS A 15 -20.09 8.29 3.83
CA LYS A 15 -20.06 9.40 2.85
C LYS A 15 -19.84 8.91 1.41
N VAL A 16 -20.30 7.70 1.10
CA VAL A 16 -20.17 7.12 -0.23
C VAL A 16 -20.84 8.00 -1.29
N GLU A 17 -22.02 8.55 -1.00
CA GLU A 17 -22.75 9.37 -1.98
C GLU A 17 -21.93 10.61 -2.39
N GLU A 18 -21.25 11.25 -1.44
CA GLU A 18 -20.36 12.38 -1.72
C GLU A 18 -19.22 11.96 -2.66
N GLN A 19 -18.60 10.81 -2.40
CA GLN A 19 -17.48 10.31 -3.20
C GLN A 19 -17.92 9.86 -4.59
N VAL A 20 -19.00 9.08 -4.69
CA VAL A 20 -19.59 8.62 -5.95
C VAL A 20 -19.95 9.82 -6.82
N GLN A 21 -20.67 10.81 -6.27
CA GLN A 21 -21.05 12.02 -7.01
C GLN A 21 -19.84 12.84 -7.47
N LEU A 22 -18.72 12.83 -6.74
CA LEU A 22 -17.50 13.52 -7.18
C LEU A 22 -16.89 12.88 -8.43
N PHE A 23 -16.97 11.55 -8.56
CA PHE A 23 -16.48 10.81 -9.72
C PHE A 23 -17.47 10.84 -10.90
N GLU A 24 -18.75 10.59 -10.65
CA GLU A 24 -19.79 10.57 -11.69
C GLU A 24 -19.94 11.94 -12.37
N ARG A 25 -19.87 13.05 -11.62
CA ARG A 25 -19.87 14.41 -12.21
C ARG A 25 -18.68 14.67 -13.13
N ARG A 26 -17.61 13.87 -13.03
CA ARG A 26 -16.43 13.91 -13.91
C ARG A 26 -16.51 12.87 -15.03
N GLY A 27 -17.58 12.09 -15.11
CA GLY A 27 -17.85 11.12 -16.18
C GLY A 27 -17.32 9.71 -15.92
N ALA A 28 -16.81 9.41 -14.72
CA ALA A 28 -16.36 8.06 -14.38
C ALA A 28 -17.56 7.14 -14.07
N THR A 29 -17.40 5.86 -14.37
CA THR A 29 -18.27 4.79 -13.89
C THR A 29 -17.75 4.30 -12.54
N VAL A 30 -18.61 4.21 -11.54
CA VAL A 30 -18.21 3.77 -10.19
C VAL A 30 -18.70 2.36 -9.90
N VAL A 31 -17.80 1.52 -9.37
CA VAL A 31 -18.13 0.23 -8.76
C VAL A 31 -17.98 0.40 -7.25
N TRP A 32 -19.09 0.34 -6.53
CA TRP A 32 -19.07 0.50 -5.07
C TRP A 32 -19.08 -0.86 -4.38
N ALA A 33 -18.15 -1.06 -3.45
CA ALA A 33 -18.09 -2.21 -2.58
C ALA A 33 -17.62 -1.77 -1.20
N PRO A 34 -18.51 -1.62 -0.20
CA PRO A 34 -18.11 -1.17 1.12
C PRO A 34 -17.14 -2.18 1.74
N ALA A 35 -15.96 -1.72 2.17
CA ALA A 35 -15.00 -2.59 2.82
C ALA A 35 -15.31 -2.85 4.29
N LEU A 36 -16.15 -2.00 4.88
CA LEU A 36 -16.38 -1.92 6.32
C LEU A 36 -17.89 -1.77 6.56
N SER A 37 -18.39 -2.28 7.69
CA SER A 37 -19.78 -2.10 8.11
C SER A 37 -20.11 -0.62 8.32
N LEU A 38 -21.38 -0.27 8.09
CA LEU A 38 -21.93 1.05 8.35
C LEU A 38 -22.21 1.27 9.83
N GLU A 39 -22.33 0.20 10.62
CA GLU A 39 -22.58 0.30 12.04
C GLU A 39 -21.41 0.96 12.79
N PRO A 40 -21.68 1.78 13.82
CA PRO A 40 -20.62 2.32 14.67
C PRO A 40 -19.79 1.18 15.25
N ASN A 41 -18.47 1.32 15.22
CA ASN A 41 -17.53 0.39 15.84
C ASN A 41 -18.03 -0.08 17.23
N GLN A 42 -18.50 -1.32 17.32
CA GLN A 42 -18.85 -1.93 18.59
C GLN A 42 -17.60 -2.57 19.20
N VAL A 43 -17.51 -2.57 20.53
CA VAL A 43 -16.50 -3.37 21.22
C VAL A 43 -16.85 -4.83 20.94
N ASP A 44 -15.94 -5.56 20.29
CA ASP A 44 -16.08 -7.01 20.15
C ASP A 44 -15.67 -7.63 21.49
N ASP A 45 -16.62 -7.67 22.43
CA ASP A 45 -16.41 -8.12 23.80
C ASP A 45 -15.81 -9.53 23.85
N ALA A 46 -16.21 -10.42 22.95
CA ALA A 46 -15.72 -11.79 22.89
C ALA A 46 -14.25 -11.85 22.44
N SER A 47 -13.90 -11.14 21.36
CA SER A 47 -12.51 -11.09 20.88
C SER A 47 -11.59 -10.34 21.86
N LEU A 48 -12.06 -9.23 22.43
CA LEU A 48 -11.30 -8.48 23.43
C LEU A 48 -11.09 -9.32 24.69
N ARG A 49 -12.08 -10.13 25.09
CA ARG A 49 -11.94 -11.09 26.19
C ARG A 49 -10.92 -12.16 25.87
N ALA A 50 -11.00 -12.80 24.72
CA ALA A 50 -10.03 -13.82 24.29
C ALA A 50 -8.60 -13.28 24.24
N ALA A 51 -8.40 -12.07 23.70
CA ALA A 51 -7.10 -11.41 23.70
C ALA A 51 -6.61 -11.09 25.12
N THR A 52 -7.51 -10.73 26.04
CA THR A 52 -7.17 -10.50 27.45
C THR A 52 -6.75 -11.78 28.15
N ASP A 53 -7.47 -12.88 27.93
CA ASP A 53 -7.11 -14.20 28.45
C ASP A 53 -5.75 -14.65 27.89
N GLU A 54 -5.48 -14.41 26.60
CA GLU A 54 -4.16 -14.65 26.00
C GLU A 54 -3.07 -13.81 26.70
N VAL A 55 -3.28 -12.50 26.85
CA VAL A 55 -2.34 -11.60 27.56
C VAL A 55 -1.99 -12.17 28.93
N LEU A 56 -3.00 -12.62 29.69
CA LEU A 56 -2.84 -13.18 31.04
C LEU A 56 -2.27 -14.59 31.10
N SER A 57 -2.23 -15.33 29.99
CA SER A 57 -1.77 -16.73 29.97
C SER A 57 -0.26 -16.91 30.26
N ARG A 58 0.53 -15.84 30.18
CA ARG A 58 1.98 -15.83 30.41
C ARG A 58 2.46 -14.45 30.87
N PRO A 59 3.68 -14.32 31.42
CA PRO A 59 4.33 -13.02 31.63
C PRO A 59 4.49 -12.21 30.34
N ILE A 60 4.67 -10.89 30.47
CA ILE A 60 4.82 -9.95 29.36
C ILE A 60 6.16 -9.24 29.54
N ASP A 61 6.99 -9.21 28.50
CA ASP A 61 8.29 -8.51 28.56
C ASP A 61 8.10 -7.01 28.30
N LEU A 62 7.31 -6.66 27.28
CA LEU A 62 7.06 -5.30 26.85
C LEU A 62 5.58 -5.07 26.58
N PHE A 63 5.05 -3.96 27.08
CA PHE A 63 3.70 -3.49 26.79
C PHE A 63 3.73 -2.13 26.09
N LEU A 64 3.11 -2.05 24.92
CA LEU A 64 2.98 -0.82 24.15
C LEU A 64 1.54 -0.30 24.16
N ALA A 65 1.32 0.85 24.78
CA ALA A 65 0.02 1.52 24.84
C ALA A 65 -0.11 2.63 23.79
N THR A 66 -1.02 2.47 22.82
CA THR A 66 -1.13 3.40 21.68
C THR A 66 -2.07 4.58 21.91
N THR A 67 -3.26 4.35 22.48
CA THR A 67 -4.28 5.41 22.60
C THR A 67 -5.00 5.38 23.95
N GLY A 68 -5.31 6.57 24.47
CA GLY A 68 -6.02 6.67 25.75
C GLY A 68 -7.45 6.14 25.72
N ILE A 69 -8.15 6.23 24.57
CA ILE A 69 -9.53 5.73 24.43
C ILE A 69 -9.54 4.21 24.41
N GLY A 70 -8.63 3.59 23.64
CA GLY A 70 -8.50 2.14 23.62
C GLY A 70 -8.15 1.58 24.99
N MET A 71 -7.12 2.12 25.66
CA MET A 71 -6.76 1.73 27.03
C MET A 71 -7.95 1.81 28.01
N LYS A 72 -8.71 2.91 27.99
CA LYS A 72 -9.87 3.08 28.87
C LYS A 72 -10.93 2.02 28.62
N ALA A 73 -11.26 1.76 27.35
CA ALA A 73 -12.29 0.79 27.02
C ALA A 73 -11.83 -0.65 27.34
N TRP A 74 -10.56 -0.99 27.13
CA TRP A 74 -10.02 -2.28 27.58
C TRP A 74 -10.10 -2.46 29.10
N PHE A 75 -9.67 -1.46 29.87
CA PHE A 75 -9.76 -1.51 31.33
C PHE A 75 -11.20 -1.59 31.82
N ASN A 76 -12.13 -0.85 31.22
CA ASN A 76 -13.53 -0.92 31.59
C ASN A 76 -14.14 -2.29 31.28
N ALA A 77 -13.78 -2.91 30.15
CA ALA A 77 -14.21 -4.26 29.82
C ALA A 77 -13.64 -5.29 30.80
N ALA A 78 -12.34 -5.21 31.12
CA ALA A 78 -11.71 -6.06 32.13
C ALA A 78 -12.32 -5.88 33.53
N GLU A 79 -12.75 -4.67 33.89
CA GLU A 79 -13.48 -4.38 35.13
C GLU A 79 -14.84 -5.08 35.16
N GLN A 80 -15.60 -5.03 34.06
CA GLN A 80 -16.88 -5.73 33.91
C GLN A 80 -16.72 -7.26 33.98
N TRP A 81 -15.58 -7.79 33.54
CA TRP A 81 -15.26 -9.22 33.62
C TRP A 81 -14.68 -9.65 34.96
N GLY A 82 -14.42 -8.73 35.90
CA GLY A 82 -13.75 -9.02 37.17
C GLY A 82 -12.27 -9.38 37.03
N MET A 83 -11.62 -8.97 35.93
CA MET A 83 -10.23 -9.29 35.57
C MET A 83 -9.28 -8.09 35.69
N LEU A 84 -9.78 -6.91 36.05
CA LEU A 84 -9.00 -5.67 36.04
C LEU A 84 -7.72 -5.79 36.88
N ASP A 85 -7.80 -6.30 38.11
CA ASP A 85 -6.62 -6.37 38.99
C ASP A 85 -5.55 -7.32 38.44
N GLN A 86 -5.96 -8.45 37.86
CA GLN A 86 -5.05 -9.39 37.21
C GLN A 86 -4.38 -8.76 35.99
N LEU A 87 -5.16 -8.03 35.19
CA LEU A 87 -4.66 -7.32 34.02
C LEU A 87 -3.67 -6.22 34.41
N LEU A 88 -3.98 -5.41 35.42
CA LEU A 88 -3.08 -4.36 35.89
C LEU A 88 -1.79 -4.94 36.47
N ALA A 89 -1.86 -6.06 37.21
CA ALA A 89 -0.67 -6.74 37.72
C ALA A 89 0.21 -7.28 36.59
N ALA A 90 -0.38 -7.94 35.59
CA ALA A 90 0.35 -8.45 34.43
C ALA A 90 1.03 -7.33 33.64
N LEU A 91 0.29 -6.28 33.27
CA LEU A 91 0.84 -5.13 32.54
C LEU A 91 1.89 -4.37 33.35
N GLY A 92 1.69 -4.25 34.67
CA GLY A 92 2.61 -3.54 35.57
C GLY A 92 3.94 -4.27 35.80
N SER A 93 4.01 -5.57 35.50
CA SER A 93 5.26 -6.33 35.53
C SER A 93 6.10 -6.21 34.26
N ALA A 94 5.52 -5.67 33.17
CA ALA A 94 6.20 -5.47 31.90
C ALA A 94 6.94 -4.12 31.86
N GLU A 95 7.91 -4.00 30.94
CA GLU A 95 8.37 -2.68 30.52
C GLU A 95 7.24 -1.99 29.73
N ILE A 96 6.85 -0.78 30.12
CA ILE A 96 5.70 -0.09 29.51
C ILE A 96 6.20 1.06 28.62
N LEU A 97 5.85 1.03 27.35
CA LEU A 97 6.00 2.15 26.42
C LEU A 97 4.64 2.74 26.09
N ALA A 98 4.55 4.06 25.98
CA ALA A 98 3.33 4.74 25.58
C ALA A 98 3.58 5.59 24.33
N ARG A 99 2.68 5.53 23.35
CA ARG A 99 2.78 6.34 22.13
C ARG A 99 2.65 7.84 22.40
N GLY A 100 1.93 8.28 23.45
CA GLY A 100 1.79 9.70 23.72
C GLY A 100 0.94 10.07 24.93
N PRO A 101 0.72 11.38 25.19
CA PRO A 101 0.10 11.89 26.42
C PRO A 101 -1.26 11.26 26.75
N LYS A 102 -2.04 10.86 25.74
CA LYS A 102 -3.35 10.24 25.93
C LYS A 102 -3.24 8.83 26.53
N SER A 103 -2.33 7.98 26.02
CA SER A 103 -2.11 6.64 26.58
C SER A 103 -1.40 6.72 27.92
N VAL A 104 -0.41 7.62 28.08
CA VAL A 104 0.23 7.94 29.37
C VAL A 104 -0.81 8.28 30.43
N GLY A 105 -1.73 9.20 30.13
CA GLY A 105 -2.78 9.59 31.06
C GLY A 105 -3.73 8.44 31.40
N ALA A 106 -3.97 7.49 30.49
CA ALA A 106 -4.80 6.31 30.76
C ALA A 106 -4.10 5.29 31.66
N LEU A 107 -2.81 5.04 31.43
CA LEU A 107 -1.97 4.17 32.25
C LEU A 107 -1.86 4.70 33.69
N ARG A 108 -1.43 5.95 33.85
CA ARG A 108 -1.18 6.57 35.16
C ARG A 108 -2.42 6.63 36.05
N ARG A 109 -3.61 6.82 35.47
CA ARG A 109 -4.89 6.79 36.21
C ARG A 109 -5.19 5.44 36.86
N ARG A 110 -4.62 4.34 36.35
CA ARG A 110 -4.75 2.99 36.91
C ARG A 110 -3.46 2.52 37.62
N GLY A 111 -2.57 3.45 37.96
CA GLY A 111 -1.33 3.18 38.72
C GLY A 111 -0.16 2.64 37.89
N LEU A 112 -0.32 2.46 36.58
CA LEU A 112 0.75 2.03 35.68
C LEU A 112 1.63 3.21 35.28
N ARG A 113 2.95 3.02 35.25
CA ARG A 113 3.92 4.03 34.81
C ARG A 113 4.66 3.54 33.58
N GLU A 114 4.61 4.34 32.53
CA GLU A 114 5.43 4.13 31.35
C GLU A 114 6.91 4.43 31.66
N LEU A 115 7.81 3.64 31.06
CA LEU A 115 9.24 3.92 31.02
C LEU A 115 9.54 5.09 30.08
N TRP A 116 8.83 5.16 28.95
CA TRP A 116 9.08 6.15 27.92
C TRP A 116 7.84 6.43 27.05
N ALA A 117 7.76 7.68 26.58
CA ALA A 117 6.81 8.13 25.57
C ALA A 117 7.43 9.25 24.70
N PRO A 118 7.18 9.29 23.38
CA PRO A 118 7.70 10.34 22.51
C PRO A 118 6.89 11.64 22.64
N GLU A 119 7.52 12.77 22.32
CA GLU A 119 6.86 14.08 22.24
C GLU A 119 5.99 14.22 20.97
N SER A 120 6.36 13.56 19.87
CA SER A 120 5.70 13.64 18.56
C SER A 120 4.34 12.94 18.50
N GLU A 121 4.10 12.01 19.42
CA GLU A 121 3.03 11.00 19.32
C GLU A 121 3.13 10.05 18.11
N GLU A 122 4.24 10.03 17.39
CA GLU A 122 4.46 9.19 16.21
C GLU A 122 4.96 7.80 16.60
N PHE A 123 4.64 6.80 15.77
CA PHE A 123 5.01 5.42 16.07
C PHE A 123 6.43 5.08 15.63
N GLU A 124 6.91 5.76 14.60
CA GLU A 124 8.27 5.71 14.08
C GLU A 124 9.28 5.96 15.20
N ASP A 125 8.99 6.90 16.10
CA ASP A 125 9.81 7.18 17.28
C ASP A 125 9.82 6.03 18.29
N VAL A 126 8.74 5.26 18.40
CA VAL A 126 8.71 4.04 19.24
C VAL A 126 9.61 2.96 18.64
N LEU A 127 9.56 2.76 17.31
CA LEU A 127 10.45 1.82 16.64
C LEU A 127 11.92 2.25 16.73
N GLU A 128 12.18 3.55 16.62
CA GLU A 128 13.48 4.17 16.81
C GLU A 128 14.00 3.92 18.24
N HIS A 129 13.18 4.15 19.26
CA HIS A 129 13.54 3.89 20.65
C HIS A 129 13.87 2.42 20.93
N LEU A 130 13.21 1.51 20.19
CA LEU A 130 13.49 0.07 20.25
C LEU A 130 14.66 -0.34 19.35
N ARG A 131 15.28 0.56 18.58
CA ARG A 131 16.38 0.22 17.66
C ARG A 131 17.60 -0.28 18.45
N GLY A 132 18.25 -1.32 17.92
CA GLY A 132 19.43 -1.93 18.55
C GLY A 132 19.12 -2.88 19.71
N ARG A 133 17.88 -2.94 20.19
CA ARG A 133 17.45 -3.98 21.15
C ARG A 133 17.22 -5.32 20.45
N ASP A 134 17.64 -6.41 21.09
CA ASP A 134 17.25 -7.74 20.67
C ASP A 134 15.82 -8.02 21.12
N LEU A 135 14.93 -8.22 20.14
CA LEU A 135 13.51 -8.50 20.38
C LEU A 135 13.17 -9.97 20.09
N ALA A 136 14.15 -10.79 19.71
CA ALA A 136 13.91 -12.18 19.34
C ALA A 136 13.33 -12.97 20.53
N GLY A 137 12.14 -13.54 20.33
CA GLY A 137 11.41 -14.29 21.36
C GLY A 137 10.80 -13.46 22.48
N GLN A 138 11.01 -12.13 22.50
CA GLN A 138 10.36 -11.26 23.48
C GLN A 138 8.86 -11.24 23.23
N ARG A 139 8.10 -11.36 24.31
CA ARG A 139 6.66 -11.25 24.27
C ARG A 139 6.22 -9.81 24.44
N ILE A 140 5.64 -9.27 23.37
CA ILE A 140 5.20 -7.88 23.30
C ILE A 140 3.69 -7.84 23.18
N VAL A 141 3.04 -7.11 24.09
CA VAL A 141 1.61 -6.81 24.00
C VAL A 141 1.44 -5.41 23.41
N VAL A 142 0.66 -5.28 22.35
CA VAL A 142 0.36 -3.99 21.72
C VAL A 142 -1.13 -3.71 21.88
N GLN A 143 -1.50 -2.68 22.64
CA GLN A 143 -2.88 -2.22 22.70
C GLN A 143 -3.15 -1.32 21.50
N GLU A 144 -4.13 -1.67 20.66
CA GLU A 144 -4.48 -0.98 19.42
C GLU A 144 -5.88 -0.37 19.43
N HIS A 145 -6.07 0.67 18.62
CA HIS A 145 -7.34 1.34 18.41
C HIS A 145 -7.87 0.95 17.01
N GLY A 146 -8.74 -0.05 16.95
CA GLY A 146 -9.35 -0.51 15.70
C GLY A 146 -8.50 -1.49 14.92
N GLN A 147 -9.15 -2.27 14.04
CA GLN A 147 -8.50 -3.26 13.18
C GLN A 147 -7.27 -2.62 12.51
N SER A 148 -6.08 -3.11 12.86
CA SER A 148 -4.84 -2.63 12.28
C SER A 148 -4.07 -3.84 11.76
N LEU A 149 -3.79 -3.79 10.47
CA LEU A 149 -2.48 -4.20 9.97
C LEU A 149 -1.45 -3.26 10.61
N SER A 150 -1.21 -3.40 11.92
CA SER A 150 -0.33 -2.47 12.59
C SER A 150 1.06 -2.72 12.04
N MET A 151 1.55 -1.76 11.28
CA MET A 151 2.96 -1.66 10.90
C MET A 151 3.85 -1.86 12.13
N VAL A 152 3.34 -1.47 13.32
CA VAL A 152 3.84 -1.80 14.66
C VAL A 152 4.06 -3.29 14.89
N ALA A 153 2.99 -4.08 15.02
CA ALA A 153 3.10 -5.49 15.37
C ALA A 153 3.82 -6.25 14.25
N HIS A 154 3.61 -5.86 13.00
CA HIS A 154 4.36 -6.41 11.88
C HIS A 154 5.87 -6.12 11.98
N ALA A 155 6.28 -4.88 12.21
CA ALA A 155 7.69 -4.51 12.34
C ALA A 155 8.36 -5.19 13.53
N LEU A 156 7.65 -5.33 14.65
CA LEU A 156 8.12 -6.05 15.83
C LEU A 156 8.26 -7.56 15.55
N ARG A 157 7.27 -8.19 14.92
CA ARG A 157 7.34 -9.60 14.48
C ARG A 157 8.47 -9.85 13.49
N ARG A 158 8.72 -8.92 12.55
CA ARG A 158 9.87 -9.00 11.63
C ARG A 158 11.23 -8.98 12.34
N ARG A 159 11.28 -8.47 13.57
CA ARG A 159 12.48 -8.49 14.44
C ARG A 159 12.52 -9.72 15.36
N GLY A 160 11.64 -10.70 15.15
CA GLY A 160 11.60 -11.95 15.89
C GLY A 160 10.77 -11.92 17.17
N ALA A 161 10.04 -10.83 17.46
CA ALA A 161 9.19 -10.74 18.64
C ALA A 161 7.91 -11.58 18.50
N ASP A 162 7.44 -12.12 19.62
CA ASP A 162 6.13 -12.73 19.76
C ASP A 162 5.11 -11.65 20.17
N VAL A 163 4.28 -11.22 19.24
CA VAL A 163 3.42 -10.03 19.43
C VAL A 163 1.95 -10.42 19.53
N THR A 164 1.36 -10.16 20.71
CA THR A 164 -0.10 -10.22 20.93
C THR A 164 -0.69 -8.81 20.76
N THR A 165 -1.65 -8.68 19.84
CA THR A 165 -2.38 -7.42 19.60
C THR A 165 -3.70 -7.43 20.36
N VAL A 166 -3.98 -6.36 21.11
CA VAL A 166 -5.25 -6.17 21.82
C VAL A 166 -6.04 -5.04 21.17
N THR A 167 -7.05 -5.40 20.38
CA THR A 167 -7.88 -4.47 19.63
C THR A 167 -9.21 -4.22 20.34
N VAL A 168 -9.47 -2.96 20.68
CA VAL A 168 -10.60 -2.59 21.56
C VAL A 168 -11.92 -2.44 20.81
N TYR A 169 -11.87 -2.13 19.52
CA TYR A 169 -13.02 -2.24 18.63
C TYR A 169 -12.56 -2.92 17.36
N ARG A 170 -13.45 -3.72 16.77
CA ARG A 170 -13.26 -4.21 15.41
C ARG A 170 -14.02 -3.27 14.49
N VAL A 171 -13.35 -2.81 13.43
CA VAL A 171 -14.12 -2.32 12.30
C VAL A 171 -14.65 -3.57 11.64
N ALA A 172 -15.95 -3.85 11.79
CA ALA A 172 -16.53 -5.02 11.16
C ALA A 172 -16.39 -4.88 9.65
N SER A 173 -16.13 -5.99 8.95
CA SER A 173 -16.29 -6.06 7.50
C SER A 173 -17.74 -5.71 7.14
N ALA A 174 -18.00 -5.31 5.89
CA ALA A 174 -19.37 -5.10 5.45
C ALA A 174 -20.23 -6.35 5.69
N ASP A 175 -21.50 -6.13 6.05
CA ASP A 175 -22.43 -7.21 6.43
C ASP A 175 -22.70 -8.16 5.25
N ASP A 176 -22.72 -7.60 4.04
CA ASP A 176 -22.77 -8.35 2.78
C ASP A 176 -21.37 -8.37 2.12
N PRO A 177 -20.72 -9.55 2.01
CA PRO A 177 -19.43 -9.68 1.37
C PRO A 177 -19.49 -9.72 -0.17
N GLU A 178 -20.66 -9.90 -0.78
CA GLU A 178 -20.81 -10.09 -2.24
C GLU A 178 -20.24 -8.91 -3.05
N PRO A 179 -20.50 -7.63 -2.71
CA PRO A 179 -19.89 -6.51 -3.43
C PRO A 179 -18.36 -6.52 -3.35
N MET A 180 -17.80 -6.94 -2.21
CA MET A 180 -16.35 -7.01 -2.04
C MET A 180 -15.73 -8.10 -2.91
N PHE A 181 -16.36 -9.27 -2.98
CA PHE A 181 -15.91 -10.35 -3.86
C PHE A 181 -15.97 -9.95 -5.33
N HIS A 182 -17.06 -9.30 -5.76
CA HIS A 182 -17.16 -8.76 -7.11
C HIS A 182 -16.08 -7.71 -7.40
N LEU A 183 -15.78 -6.81 -6.44
CA LEU A 183 -14.70 -5.85 -6.59
C LEU A 183 -13.34 -6.54 -6.72
N ILE A 184 -13.07 -7.60 -5.95
CA ILE A 184 -11.84 -8.39 -6.04
C ILE A 184 -11.69 -9.00 -7.43
N ASP A 185 -12.77 -9.55 -7.99
CA ASP A 185 -12.74 -10.12 -9.33
C ASP A 185 -12.45 -9.04 -10.39
N GLU A 186 -13.12 -7.90 -10.30
CA GLU A 186 -12.87 -6.76 -11.20
C GLU A 186 -11.44 -6.21 -11.11
N ILE A 187 -10.81 -6.25 -9.92
CA ILE A 187 -9.39 -5.88 -9.76
C ILE A 187 -8.49 -6.95 -10.38
N ALA A 188 -8.67 -8.22 -10.02
CA ALA A 188 -7.85 -9.33 -10.50
C ALA A 188 -7.89 -9.45 -12.03
N ASP A 189 -9.06 -9.20 -12.62
CA ASP A 189 -9.30 -9.23 -14.06
C ASP A 189 -8.93 -7.91 -14.77
N ARG A 190 -8.34 -6.94 -14.04
CA ARG A 190 -7.85 -5.63 -14.56
C ARG A 190 -8.94 -4.80 -15.24
N ALA A 191 -10.16 -4.95 -14.77
CA ALA A 191 -11.33 -4.32 -15.36
C ALA A 191 -11.63 -2.92 -14.77
N LEU A 192 -10.87 -2.52 -13.73
CA LEU A 192 -10.89 -1.19 -13.13
C LEU A 192 -9.61 -0.43 -13.44
N HIS A 193 -9.68 0.90 -13.45
CA HIS A 193 -8.51 1.76 -13.64
C HIS A 193 -7.95 2.27 -12.31
N ALA A 194 -8.80 2.38 -11.29
CA ALA A 194 -8.39 2.77 -9.95
C ALA A 194 -9.32 2.18 -8.90
N VAL A 195 -8.82 2.01 -7.68
CA VAL A 195 -9.62 1.71 -6.49
C VAL A 195 -9.24 2.69 -5.39
N THR A 196 -10.24 3.26 -4.73
CA THR A 196 -10.04 4.26 -3.69
C THR A 196 -10.18 3.68 -2.29
N PHE A 197 -9.29 4.10 -1.39
CA PHE A 197 -9.23 3.67 0.00
C PHE A 197 -9.17 4.89 0.93
N THR A 198 -10.15 4.99 1.82
CA THR A 198 -10.26 6.11 2.77
C THR A 198 -9.75 5.79 4.17
N SER A 199 -9.26 4.56 4.39
CA SER A 199 -8.70 4.13 5.67
C SER A 199 -7.88 2.84 5.52
N ALA A 200 -6.87 2.66 6.38
CA ALA A 200 -6.09 1.42 6.43
C ALA A 200 -6.92 0.14 6.69
N PRO A 201 -7.98 0.15 7.52
CA PRO A 201 -8.87 -1.01 7.67
C PRO A 201 -9.56 -1.44 6.35
N ALA A 202 -9.89 -0.50 5.47
CA ALA A 202 -10.47 -0.85 4.16
C ALA A 202 -9.47 -1.63 3.28
N VAL A 203 -8.18 -1.26 3.35
CA VAL A 203 -7.09 -1.96 2.67
C VAL A 203 -6.93 -3.37 3.24
N ALA A 204 -6.97 -3.51 4.57
CA ALA A 204 -6.92 -4.79 5.25
C ALA A 204 -8.07 -5.73 4.85
N ALA A 205 -9.30 -5.23 4.91
CA ALA A 205 -10.50 -5.99 4.58
C ALA A 205 -10.47 -6.51 3.14
N LEU A 206 -10.09 -5.67 2.17
CA LEU A 206 -9.98 -6.07 0.76
C LEU A 206 -9.00 -7.24 0.57
N MET A 207 -7.86 -7.21 1.27
CA MET A 207 -6.76 -8.16 1.04
C MET A 207 -6.85 -9.42 1.91
N GLU A 208 -7.56 -9.33 3.04
CA GLU A 208 -8.07 -10.49 3.76
C GLU A 208 -9.09 -11.23 2.89
N ALA A 209 -10.08 -10.51 2.33
CA ALA A 209 -11.08 -11.07 1.43
C ALA A 209 -10.44 -11.69 0.17
N ALA A 210 -9.50 -11.00 -0.49
CA ALA A 210 -8.76 -11.54 -1.63
C ALA A 210 -7.95 -12.80 -1.28
N GLY A 211 -7.47 -12.91 -0.03
CA GLY A 211 -6.85 -14.12 0.48
C GLY A 211 -7.84 -15.28 0.62
N SER A 212 -9.02 -15.00 1.17
CA SER A 212 -10.06 -16.01 1.37
C SER A 212 -10.59 -16.58 0.05
N THR A 213 -10.56 -15.80 -1.03
CA THR A 213 -10.95 -16.23 -2.38
C THR A 213 -9.78 -16.80 -3.20
N GLY A 214 -8.56 -16.81 -2.66
CA GLY A 214 -7.38 -17.31 -3.36
C GLY A 214 -6.87 -16.40 -4.49
N ARG A 215 -7.40 -15.18 -4.63
CA ARG A 215 -7.11 -14.22 -5.72
C ARG A 215 -6.07 -13.15 -5.35
N ARG A 216 -5.41 -13.31 -4.19
CA ARG A 216 -4.53 -12.27 -3.62
C ARG A 216 -3.36 -11.92 -4.55
N GLU A 217 -2.72 -12.91 -5.16
CA GLU A 217 -1.56 -12.69 -6.02
C GLU A 217 -1.95 -11.91 -7.27
N GLU A 218 -3.10 -12.22 -7.87
CA GLU A 218 -3.66 -11.51 -9.02
C GLU A 218 -4.03 -10.07 -8.66
N VAL A 219 -4.64 -9.84 -7.50
CA VAL A 219 -4.95 -8.49 -7.00
C VAL A 219 -3.69 -7.66 -6.80
N VAL A 220 -2.65 -8.23 -6.18
CA VAL A 220 -1.35 -7.54 -6.01
C VAL A 220 -0.73 -7.21 -7.37
N GLY A 221 -0.69 -8.18 -8.28
CA GLY A 221 -0.17 -7.97 -9.63
C GLY A 221 -0.93 -6.90 -10.41
N ALA A 222 -2.26 -6.86 -10.29
CA ALA A 222 -3.09 -5.82 -10.89
C ALA A 222 -2.77 -4.43 -10.33
N PHE A 223 -2.62 -4.28 -9.02
CA PHE A 223 -2.24 -2.98 -8.44
C PHE A 223 -0.79 -2.56 -8.75
N GLN A 224 0.10 -3.51 -9.03
CA GLN A 224 1.48 -3.21 -9.42
C GLN A 224 1.62 -2.67 -10.84
N ALA A 225 0.67 -2.96 -11.73
CA ALA A 225 0.79 -2.64 -13.15
C ALA A 225 -0.39 -1.80 -13.70
N ASP A 226 -1.62 -2.24 -13.48
CA ASP A 226 -2.78 -1.81 -14.28
C ASP A 226 -3.75 -0.92 -13.51
N VAL A 227 -3.96 -1.22 -12.21
CA VAL A 227 -4.98 -0.60 -11.38
C VAL A 227 -4.32 0.34 -10.37
N ILE A 228 -4.75 1.60 -10.32
CA ILE A 228 -4.22 2.55 -9.33
C ILE A 228 -4.85 2.30 -7.95
N ALA A 229 -4.05 1.92 -6.96
CA ALA A 229 -4.43 2.02 -5.56
C ALA A 229 -4.34 3.48 -5.08
N SER A 230 -5.48 4.15 -4.94
CA SER A 230 -5.57 5.56 -4.52
C SER A 230 -5.99 5.66 -3.06
N CYS A 231 -5.08 6.12 -2.21
CA CYS A 231 -5.29 6.27 -0.78
C CYS A 231 -5.62 7.72 -0.44
N VAL A 232 -6.46 7.94 0.58
CA VAL A 232 -6.79 9.30 1.02
C VAL A 232 -5.58 10.00 1.68
N GLY A 233 -4.60 9.25 2.18
CA GLY A 233 -3.43 9.80 2.88
C GLY A 233 -2.39 8.74 3.25
N PRO A 234 -1.24 9.17 3.81
CA PRO A 234 -0.06 8.33 4.00
C PRO A 234 -0.30 7.14 4.93
N VAL A 235 -1.13 7.30 5.97
CA VAL A 235 -1.49 6.19 6.88
C VAL A 235 -2.24 5.07 6.16
N THR A 236 -3.09 5.41 5.18
CA THR A 236 -3.79 4.38 4.38
C THR A 236 -2.85 3.75 3.37
N ALA A 237 -1.97 4.54 2.76
CA ALA A 237 -0.96 4.05 1.82
C ALA A 237 0.02 3.07 2.46
N ALA A 238 0.47 3.34 3.69
CA ALA A 238 1.37 2.47 4.44
C ALA A 238 0.79 1.05 4.65
N ALA A 239 -0.53 0.89 4.67
CA ALA A 239 -1.17 -0.42 4.81
C ALA A 239 -0.90 -1.37 3.63
N PHE A 240 -0.51 -0.84 2.46
CA PHE A 240 -0.15 -1.63 1.27
C PHE A 240 1.31 -2.10 1.26
N GLU A 241 2.18 -1.52 2.09
CA GLU A 241 3.64 -1.78 2.04
C GLU A 241 3.99 -3.26 2.19
N MET A 242 3.28 -3.97 3.08
CA MET A 242 3.55 -5.38 3.34
C MET A 242 3.28 -6.30 2.14
N TRP A 243 2.53 -5.83 1.15
CA TRP A 243 2.22 -6.59 -0.07
C TRP A 243 2.96 -6.04 -1.29
N GLY A 244 3.83 -5.05 -1.12
CA GLY A 244 4.57 -4.44 -2.23
C GLY A 244 3.67 -3.77 -3.27
N VAL A 245 2.48 -3.31 -2.84
CA VAL A 245 1.54 -2.61 -3.72
C VAL A 245 1.89 -1.11 -3.75
N PRO A 246 2.23 -0.54 -4.92
CA PRO A 246 2.41 0.89 -5.05
C PRO A 246 1.06 1.61 -4.90
N SER A 247 1.02 2.67 -4.12
CA SER A 247 -0.18 3.49 -3.96
C SER A 247 0.14 4.98 -4.06
N ILE A 248 -0.86 5.76 -4.48
CA ILE A 248 -0.78 7.22 -4.53
C ILE A 248 -1.67 7.83 -3.44
N TYR A 249 -1.33 9.03 -2.99
CA TYR A 249 -2.17 9.82 -2.11
C TYR A 249 -1.90 11.32 -2.30
N PRO A 250 -2.87 12.20 -2.03
CA PRO A 250 -2.68 13.65 -2.15
C PRO A 250 -1.93 14.24 -0.95
N ASP A 251 -1.29 15.40 -1.14
CA ASP A 251 -0.62 16.15 -0.05
C ASP A 251 -1.57 16.45 1.12
N ARG A 252 -2.84 16.73 0.82
CA ARG A 252 -3.89 16.96 1.81
C ARG A 252 -4.77 15.74 1.90
N SER A 253 -4.82 15.11 3.08
CA SER A 253 -5.63 13.92 3.29
C SER A 253 -7.14 14.21 3.35
N ARG A 254 -7.72 14.47 2.17
CA ARG A 254 -9.11 14.89 1.96
C ARG A 254 -9.66 14.21 0.70
N LEU A 255 -10.93 13.81 0.76
CA LEU A 255 -11.64 13.15 -0.34
C LEU A 255 -11.53 13.93 -1.66
N VAL A 256 -11.83 15.23 -1.64
CA VAL A 256 -11.76 16.08 -2.84
C VAL A 256 -10.35 16.15 -3.44
N ALA A 257 -9.30 16.13 -2.60
CA ALA A 257 -7.93 16.16 -3.08
C ALA A 257 -7.54 14.83 -3.76
N MET A 258 -7.96 13.70 -3.19
CA MET A 258 -7.77 12.37 -3.78
C MET A 258 -8.47 12.25 -5.14
N VAL A 259 -9.71 12.75 -5.27
CA VAL A 259 -10.44 12.77 -6.54
C VAL A 259 -9.70 13.63 -7.58
N LYS A 260 -9.21 14.82 -7.20
CA LYS A 260 -8.43 15.69 -8.10
C LYS A 260 -7.12 15.07 -8.55
N GLN A 261 -6.46 14.30 -7.68
CA GLN A 261 -5.25 13.57 -8.04
C GLN A 261 -5.57 12.52 -9.10
N LEU A 262 -6.62 11.71 -8.92
CA LEU A 262 -7.06 10.73 -9.92
C LEU A 262 -7.50 11.37 -11.24
N GLU A 263 -8.11 12.55 -11.19
CA GLU A 263 -8.46 13.37 -12.37
C GLU A 263 -7.23 13.74 -13.22
N THR A 264 -6.04 13.75 -12.63
CA THR A 264 -4.77 14.02 -13.32
C THR A 264 -4.05 12.72 -13.71
N GLU A 265 -3.96 11.78 -12.77
CA GLU A 265 -3.20 10.53 -12.92
C GLU A 265 -3.81 9.57 -13.96
N LEU A 266 -5.14 9.39 -13.94
CA LEU A 266 -5.80 8.45 -14.84
C LEU A 266 -5.64 8.86 -16.32
N PRO A 267 -5.95 10.11 -16.73
CA PRO A 267 -5.65 10.58 -18.07
C PRO A 267 -4.18 10.46 -18.45
N SER A 268 -3.27 10.86 -17.55
CA SER A 268 -1.83 10.82 -17.84
C SER A 268 -1.33 9.40 -18.12
N ARG A 269 -1.82 8.39 -17.39
CA ARG A 269 -1.45 6.99 -17.63
C ARG A 269 -2.12 6.44 -18.90
N ALA A 270 -3.38 6.81 -19.14
CA ALA A 270 -4.10 6.38 -20.33
C ALA A 270 -3.48 6.93 -21.63
N THR A 271 -2.99 8.16 -21.63
CA THR A 271 -2.31 8.74 -22.79
C THR A 271 -0.91 8.18 -23.01
N GLY A 272 -0.38 7.40 -22.07
CA GLY A 272 0.99 6.92 -22.12
C GLY A 272 2.03 8.03 -21.97
N HIS A 273 3.31 7.65 -22.05
CA HIS A 273 4.42 8.60 -22.11
C HIS A 273 4.78 8.87 -23.56
N SER A 274 4.60 10.12 -24.00
CA SER A 274 4.99 10.58 -25.33
C SER A 274 6.39 11.21 -25.31
N PHE A 275 7.24 10.80 -26.25
CA PHE A 275 8.61 11.27 -26.40
C PHE A 275 8.85 11.72 -27.84
N GLU A 276 9.37 12.93 -28.01
CA GLU A 276 9.86 13.41 -29.31
C GLU A 276 11.30 12.91 -29.53
N VAL A 277 11.45 11.95 -30.44
CA VAL A 277 12.73 11.30 -30.72
C VAL A 277 13.04 11.46 -32.20
N ALA A 278 14.18 12.03 -32.57
CA ALA A 278 14.62 12.20 -33.96
C ALA A 278 13.56 12.75 -34.95
N GLY A 279 12.63 13.59 -34.46
CA GLY A 279 11.52 14.17 -35.26
C GLY A 279 10.28 13.28 -35.43
N HIS A 280 10.15 12.23 -34.62
CA HIS A 280 8.99 11.35 -34.56
C HIS A 280 8.43 11.32 -33.13
N THR A 281 7.12 11.13 -33.01
CA THR A 281 6.44 10.96 -31.72
C THR A 281 6.41 9.48 -31.36
N LEU A 282 7.13 9.11 -30.30
CA LEU A 282 7.12 7.78 -29.72
C LEU A 282 6.22 7.78 -28.48
N LEU A 283 5.12 7.03 -28.51
CA LEU A 283 4.20 6.90 -27.39
C LEU A 283 4.29 5.50 -26.79
N LEU A 284 4.55 5.42 -25.49
CA LEU A 284 4.50 4.18 -24.72
C LEU A 284 3.25 4.12 -23.86
N HIS A 285 2.47 3.07 -24.03
CA HIS A 285 1.28 2.79 -23.24
C HIS A 285 1.34 1.36 -22.71
N GLY A 286 1.78 1.16 -21.47
CA GLY A 286 2.10 -0.17 -20.96
C GLY A 286 3.17 -0.85 -21.82
N ASP A 287 2.83 -2.00 -22.41
CA ASP A 287 3.68 -2.75 -23.35
C ASP A 287 3.46 -2.35 -24.82
N GLU A 288 2.50 -1.49 -25.10
CA GLU A 288 2.25 -0.97 -26.44
C GLU A 288 3.20 0.18 -26.77
N VAL A 289 3.75 0.13 -27.98
CA VAL A 289 4.62 1.16 -28.52
C VAL A 289 4.00 1.68 -29.81
N LEU A 290 3.74 2.97 -29.88
CA LEU A 290 3.23 3.65 -31.07
C LEU A 290 4.32 4.61 -31.58
N LEU A 291 4.60 4.56 -32.87
CA LEU A 291 5.48 5.49 -33.58
C LEU A 291 4.63 6.30 -34.56
N ASP A 292 4.56 7.61 -34.35
CA ASP A 292 3.70 8.53 -35.10
C ASP A 292 2.23 8.05 -35.18
N GLY A 293 1.76 7.44 -34.09
CA GLY A 293 0.40 6.88 -33.97
C GLY A 293 0.21 5.49 -34.61
N VAL A 294 1.26 4.87 -35.13
CA VAL A 294 1.22 3.51 -35.69
C VAL A 294 1.83 2.51 -34.71
N GLU A 295 1.12 1.44 -34.39
CA GLU A 295 1.60 0.39 -33.48
C GLU A 295 2.87 -0.29 -34.02
N VAL A 296 3.89 -0.40 -33.17
CA VAL A 296 5.15 -1.09 -33.44
C VAL A 296 5.29 -2.26 -32.49
N LYS A 297 5.16 -3.48 -33.02
CA LYS A 297 5.33 -4.70 -32.22
C LYS A 297 6.80 -4.97 -31.92
N LEU A 298 7.14 -4.99 -30.63
CA LEU A 298 8.48 -5.32 -30.16
C LEU A 298 8.48 -6.66 -29.44
N SER A 299 9.55 -7.45 -29.65
CA SER A 299 9.80 -8.62 -28.81
C SER A 299 10.36 -8.19 -27.43
N PRO A 300 10.33 -9.07 -26.41
CA PRO A 300 10.71 -8.70 -25.04
C PRO A 300 12.09 -8.05 -24.90
N ALA A 301 13.11 -8.53 -25.64
CA ALA A 301 14.45 -7.95 -25.55
C ALA A 301 14.55 -6.51 -26.12
N PRO A 302 14.10 -6.25 -27.37
CA PRO A 302 13.99 -4.89 -27.88
C PRO A 302 13.15 -3.97 -26.99
N PHE A 303 12.03 -4.46 -26.46
CA PHE A 303 11.17 -3.67 -25.58
C PHE A 303 11.88 -3.30 -24.26
N ALA A 304 12.55 -4.25 -23.61
CA ALA A 304 13.33 -3.99 -22.41
C ALA A 304 14.47 -2.98 -22.63
N VAL A 305 15.15 -3.04 -23.79
CA VAL A 305 16.14 -2.01 -24.17
C VAL A 305 15.47 -0.65 -24.33
N LEU A 306 14.30 -0.57 -24.97
CA LEU A 306 13.57 0.68 -25.13
C LEU A 306 13.17 1.27 -23.77
N GLN A 307 12.57 0.47 -22.89
CA GLN A 307 12.21 0.88 -21.54
C GLN A 307 13.42 1.40 -20.75
N ALA A 308 14.55 0.70 -20.80
CA ALA A 308 15.78 1.11 -20.12
C ALA A 308 16.30 2.47 -20.62
N LEU A 309 16.22 2.74 -21.93
CA LEU A 309 16.60 4.04 -22.49
C LEU A 309 15.61 5.17 -22.14
N LEU A 310 14.34 4.84 -21.88
CA LEU A 310 13.29 5.79 -21.53
C LEU A 310 13.26 6.19 -20.06
N VAL A 311 13.95 5.45 -19.18
CA VAL A 311 14.11 5.83 -17.76
C VAL A 311 14.74 7.23 -17.64
N ASN A 312 15.72 7.55 -18.50
CA ASN A 312 16.32 8.88 -18.58
C ASN A 312 16.62 9.22 -20.06
N PRO A 313 15.62 9.73 -20.82
CA PRO A 313 15.73 9.91 -22.25
C PRO A 313 16.90 10.82 -22.63
N GLY A 314 17.71 10.40 -23.61
CA GLY A 314 18.91 11.14 -24.04
C GLY A 314 20.17 10.86 -23.24
N HIS A 315 20.08 10.22 -22.08
CA HIS A 315 21.24 9.74 -21.33
C HIS A 315 21.86 8.50 -21.99
N VAL A 316 23.18 8.35 -21.86
CA VAL A 316 23.91 7.19 -22.40
C VAL A 316 23.87 6.05 -21.41
N VAL A 317 23.21 4.96 -21.79
CA VAL A 317 23.13 3.71 -21.02
C VAL A 317 24.19 2.75 -21.52
N SER A 318 24.97 2.16 -20.60
CA SER A 318 26.07 1.27 -20.96
C SER A 318 25.58 -0.10 -21.44
N ARG A 319 26.39 -0.83 -22.22
CA ARG A 319 26.05 -2.21 -22.64
C ARG A 319 25.81 -3.14 -21.46
N ARG A 320 26.68 -3.03 -20.44
CA ARG A 320 26.58 -3.81 -19.20
C ARG A 320 25.28 -3.54 -18.44
N GLU A 321 24.85 -2.29 -18.42
CA GLU A 321 23.61 -1.87 -17.78
C GLU A 321 22.39 -2.34 -18.58
N LEU A 322 22.38 -2.14 -19.91
CA LEU A 322 21.33 -2.70 -20.77
C LEU A 322 21.22 -4.23 -20.67
N LEU A 323 22.35 -4.92 -20.50
CA LEU A 323 22.37 -6.37 -20.30
C LEU A 323 21.59 -6.78 -19.03
N SER A 324 21.64 -5.99 -17.95
CA SER A 324 20.88 -6.28 -16.72
C SER A 324 19.37 -6.10 -16.86
N TYR A 325 18.90 -5.44 -17.92
CA TYR A 325 17.47 -5.30 -18.21
C TYR A 325 16.92 -6.38 -19.15
N LEU A 326 17.78 -7.18 -19.80
CA LEU A 326 17.30 -8.21 -20.73
C LEU A 326 16.62 -9.38 -19.99
N PRO A 327 15.52 -9.94 -20.53
CA PRO A 327 14.83 -11.09 -19.95
C PRO A 327 15.75 -12.32 -19.73
N SER A 328 15.49 -13.06 -18.65
CA SER A 328 16.20 -14.31 -18.34
C SER A 328 16.00 -15.37 -19.44
N GLY A 329 17.08 -15.99 -19.90
CA GLY A 329 17.07 -17.00 -20.98
C GLY A 329 17.64 -16.51 -22.31
N ILE A 330 17.92 -15.22 -22.44
CA ILE A 330 18.70 -14.65 -23.54
C ILE A 330 20.19 -14.78 -23.19
N ALA A 331 21.03 -15.15 -24.16
CA ALA A 331 22.48 -15.27 -23.94
C ALA A 331 23.03 -14.02 -23.23
N GLY A 332 23.60 -14.18 -22.03
CA GLY A 332 24.07 -13.09 -21.17
C GLY A 332 25.35 -12.41 -21.66
N SER A 333 25.40 -12.03 -22.93
CA SER A 333 26.58 -11.41 -23.57
C SER A 333 26.24 -10.03 -24.12
N GLU A 334 27.26 -9.18 -24.28
CA GLU A 334 27.09 -7.88 -24.94
C GLU A 334 26.51 -8.03 -26.36
N HIS A 335 26.78 -9.16 -27.03
CA HIS A 335 26.21 -9.46 -28.33
C HIS A 335 24.67 -9.54 -28.30
N ALA A 336 24.06 -10.01 -27.20
CA ALA A 336 22.60 -10.02 -27.07
C ALA A 336 22.02 -8.60 -27.00
N VAL A 337 22.70 -7.68 -26.34
CA VAL A 337 22.33 -6.25 -26.31
C VAL A 337 22.44 -5.66 -27.70
N GLU A 338 23.52 -5.93 -28.43
CA GLU A 338 23.69 -5.45 -29.80
C GLU A 338 22.58 -5.95 -30.72
N MET A 339 22.20 -7.22 -30.61
CA MET A 339 21.11 -7.81 -31.38
C MET A 339 19.74 -7.25 -30.98
N ALA A 340 19.50 -6.98 -29.70
CA ALA A 340 18.29 -6.32 -29.22
C ALA A 340 18.18 -4.89 -29.75
N VAL A 341 19.27 -4.11 -29.70
CA VAL A 341 19.34 -2.75 -30.26
C VAL A 341 19.15 -2.76 -31.78
N ALA A 342 19.76 -3.71 -32.49
CA ALA A 342 19.61 -3.83 -33.94
C ALA A 342 18.15 -4.10 -34.34
N ARG A 343 17.47 -5.03 -33.64
CA ARG A 343 16.04 -5.30 -33.85
C ARG A 343 15.18 -4.11 -33.48
N LEU A 344 15.48 -3.42 -32.39
CA LEU A 344 14.76 -2.22 -31.99
C LEU A 344 14.88 -1.14 -33.07
N ARG A 345 16.08 -0.84 -33.56
CA ARG A 345 16.31 0.10 -34.69
C ARG A 345 15.58 -0.31 -35.96
N ALA A 346 15.48 -1.60 -36.25
CA ALA A 346 14.73 -2.09 -37.40
C ALA A 346 13.23 -1.81 -37.26
N ALA A 347 12.71 -1.83 -36.03
CA ALA A 347 11.30 -1.61 -35.74
C ALA A 347 10.91 -0.13 -35.64
N ILE A 348 11.69 0.70 -34.95
CA ILE A 348 11.36 2.12 -34.70
C ILE A 348 12.15 3.11 -35.56
N GLY A 349 13.20 2.67 -36.24
CA GLY A 349 14.07 3.50 -37.08
C GLY A 349 15.48 3.67 -36.54
N THR A 350 16.47 3.65 -37.45
CA THR A 350 17.89 3.63 -37.09
C THR A 350 18.37 4.90 -36.38
N ARG A 351 17.75 6.05 -36.67
CA ARG A 351 18.08 7.36 -36.08
C ARG A 351 17.55 7.54 -34.66
N MET A 352 16.56 6.74 -34.24
CA MET A 352 15.95 6.81 -32.90
C MET A 352 16.93 6.51 -31.79
N ILE A 353 17.88 5.59 -32.06
CA ILE A 353 18.84 5.12 -31.08
C ILE A 353 20.23 5.43 -31.58
N GLN A 354 20.96 6.25 -30.84
CA GLN A 354 22.33 6.62 -31.17
C GLN A 354 23.32 5.70 -30.44
N THR A 355 24.31 5.20 -31.19
CA THR A 355 25.46 4.54 -30.58
C THR A 355 26.45 5.61 -30.13
N VAL A 356 26.81 5.61 -28.86
CA VAL A 356 27.92 6.42 -28.34
C VAL A 356 29.15 5.51 -28.24
N VAL A 357 30.12 5.75 -29.12
CA VAL A 357 31.31 4.92 -29.30
C VAL A 357 31.97 4.63 -27.96
N LYS A 358 32.23 3.34 -27.69
CA LYS A 358 32.81 2.80 -26.43
C LYS A 358 32.02 3.04 -25.14
N ARG A 359 30.88 3.74 -25.18
CA ARG A 359 30.08 4.07 -23.99
C ARG A 359 28.76 3.31 -23.91
N GLY A 360 28.04 3.16 -25.02
CA GLY A 360 26.75 2.47 -25.05
C GLY A 360 25.76 3.08 -26.01
N TYR A 361 24.49 3.19 -25.60
CA TYR A 361 23.39 3.65 -26.45
C TYR A 361 22.56 4.71 -25.75
N ARG A 362 21.89 5.57 -26.53
CA ARG A 362 20.91 6.55 -26.02
C ARG A 362 19.78 6.75 -27.02
N LEU A 363 18.63 7.21 -26.53
CA LEU A 363 17.58 7.76 -27.38
C LEU A 363 17.98 9.12 -27.96
N ALA A 364 17.62 9.37 -29.21
CA ALA A 364 17.85 10.62 -29.92
C ALA A 364 16.75 11.66 -29.62
N VAL A 365 16.51 11.95 -28.34
CA VAL A 365 15.54 12.99 -27.95
C VAL A 365 16.04 14.37 -28.37
N SER A 366 15.10 15.21 -28.79
CA SER A 366 15.34 16.64 -28.97
C SER A 366 15.66 17.26 -27.60
N GLN A 367 16.75 18.02 -27.49
CA GLN A 367 17.05 18.76 -26.25
C GLN A 367 16.14 19.96 -26.06
#